data_AF-A0A0F9KMF9-F1
#
_entry.id   AF-A0A0F9KMF9-F1
#
_cell.length_a   1.000
_cell.length_b   1.000
_cell.length_c   1.000
_cell.angle_alpha   90.00
_cell.angle_beta   90.00
_cell.angle_gamma   90.00
#
_symmetry.space_group_name_H-M   'P 1'
#
loop_
_entity.id
_entity.type
_entity.pdbx_description
1 polymer ?
#
loop_
_entity_poly.entity_id
_entity_poly.type
_entity_poly.pdbx_seq_one_letter_code
_entity_poly.pdbx_strand_id
1 'polypeptide(L)'
;MTISQQAKEGIERSGYGISGDIGGIGRQTYFTPDGRRIRAIPSIRDYVIRKEGKVVESGTRDANYDKGWLPVMPTELKPHCAGCDNWHDTQVDVDKCIKEKKKKAVAWEKWAQDKQKGEAMEQAKETDELRNEVLELKGDMHTLMEQNKKLMEMMEAKNEVS
;
A
#
# COMPACT_ATOMS: atom_id res chain seq x y z
N MET A 1 -22.07 30.98 26.50
CA MET A 1 -23.52 31.05 26.16
C MET A 1 -24.07 29.65 26.11
N THR A 2 -25.03 29.32 26.97
CA THR A 2 -25.61 27.98 27.07
C THR A 2 -26.77 27.87 26.08
N ILE A 3 -26.61 27.06 25.03
CA ILE A 3 -27.65 26.84 24.01
C ILE A 3 -28.75 25.97 24.63
N SER A 4 -30.02 26.34 24.41
CA SER A 4 -31.17 25.60 24.92
C SER A 4 -31.30 24.21 24.28
N GLN A 5 -31.91 23.27 25.01
CA GLN A 5 -32.06 21.88 24.56
C GLN A 5 -32.87 21.77 23.25
N GLN A 6 -33.88 22.63 23.07
CA GLN A 6 -34.63 22.73 21.81
C GLN A 6 -33.79 23.26 20.64
N ALA A 7 -32.88 24.20 20.88
CA ALA A 7 -31.97 24.68 19.84
C ALA A 7 -30.93 23.62 19.45
N LYS A 8 -30.49 22.78 20.40
CA LYS A 8 -29.68 21.59 20.13
C LYS A 8 -30.41 20.62 19.21
N GLU A 9 -31.66 20.26 19.51
CA GLU A 9 -32.46 19.35 18.69
C GLU A 9 -32.73 19.88 17.28
N GLY A 10 -32.93 21.20 17.14
CA GLY A 10 -33.09 21.86 15.84
C GLY A 10 -31.83 21.82 14.97
N ILE A 11 -30.66 22.05 15.57
CA ILE A 11 -29.36 21.98 14.88
C ILE A 11 -28.99 20.52 14.54
N GLU A 12 -29.31 19.58 15.42
CA GLU A 12 -29.08 18.16 15.15
C GLU A 12 -29.97 17.63 14.02
N ARG A 13 -31.20 18.13 13.87
CA ARG A 13 -32.08 17.79 12.73
C ARG A 13 -31.65 18.38 11.40
N SER A 14 -31.02 19.55 11.38
CA SER A 14 -30.69 20.27 10.14
C SER A 14 -29.36 19.86 9.51
N GLY A 15 -28.54 19.05 10.20
CA GLY A 15 -27.25 18.56 9.70
C GLY A 15 -26.15 19.62 9.53
N TYR A 16 -26.52 20.90 9.59
CA TYR A 16 -25.64 22.05 9.46
C TYR A 16 -25.38 22.70 10.82
N GLY A 17 -24.11 22.65 11.24
CA GLY A 17 -23.54 23.68 12.12
C GLY A 17 -23.82 23.53 13.60
N ILE A 18 -23.15 22.59 14.26
CA ILE A 18 -22.57 22.92 15.57
C ILE A 18 -21.20 23.53 15.25
N SER A 19 -21.16 24.87 15.18
CA SER A 19 -19.90 25.61 15.22
C SER A 19 -19.07 25.08 16.37
N GLY A 20 -17.75 24.96 16.16
CA GLY A 20 -16.86 24.34 17.12
C GLY A 20 -17.10 24.83 18.54
N ASP A 21 -17.08 23.90 19.49
CA ASP A 21 -16.87 24.18 20.90
C ASP A 21 -15.51 24.87 21.08
N ILE A 22 -15.40 26.15 20.70
CA ILE A 22 -14.20 27.02 20.64
C ILE A 22 -13.54 27.08 19.24
N GLY A 23 -13.76 28.19 18.51
CA GLY A 23 -12.81 28.78 17.52
C GLY A 23 -12.31 27.97 16.31
N GLY A 24 -12.77 26.73 16.10
CA GLY A 24 -12.24 25.83 15.05
C GLY A 24 -13.04 25.79 13.75
N ILE A 25 -12.43 25.18 12.71
CA ILE A 25 -13.03 24.92 11.39
C ILE A 25 -14.38 24.20 11.56
N GLY A 26 -15.40 24.67 10.84
CA GLY A 26 -16.75 24.10 10.87
C GLY A 26 -16.75 22.61 10.57
N ARG A 27 -17.20 21.79 11.52
CA ARG A 27 -17.40 20.35 11.35
C ARG A 27 -18.86 20.07 11.03
N GLN A 28 -19.10 19.27 10.02
CA GLN A 28 -20.41 18.75 9.68
C GLN A 28 -20.61 17.38 10.34
N THR A 29 -21.86 17.07 10.65
CA THR A 29 -22.23 15.73 11.12
C THR A 29 -22.53 14.86 9.90
N TYR A 30 -21.92 13.69 9.88
CA TYR A 30 -22.20 12.63 8.91
C TYR A 30 -22.61 11.36 9.65
N PHE A 31 -23.23 10.45 8.91
CA PHE A 31 -23.67 9.15 9.39
C PHE A 31 -23.07 8.07 8.50
N THR A 32 -22.50 7.04 9.09
CA THR A 32 -22.07 5.88 8.32
C THR A 32 -23.27 4.97 8.00
N PRO A 33 -23.17 4.09 6.99
CA PRO A 33 -24.23 3.15 6.66
C PRO A 33 -24.61 2.18 7.80
N ASP A 34 -23.70 1.93 8.76
CA ASP A 34 -23.98 1.15 9.98
C ASP A 34 -24.53 2.00 11.14
N GLY A 35 -24.84 3.29 10.91
CA GLY A 35 -25.53 4.15 11.86
C GLY A 35 -24.64 4.93 12.83
N ARG A 36 -23.31 4.89 12.68
CA ARG A 36 -22.41 5.69 13.54
C ARG A 36 -22.45 7.15 13.13
N ARG A 37 -22.48 8.04 14.13
CA ARG A 37 -22.38 9.49 13.94
C ARG A 37 -20.91 9.92 13.92
N ILE A 38 -20.51 10.62 12.87
CA ILE A 38 -19.15 11.15 12.67
C ILE A 38 -19.21 12.67 12.57
N ARG A 39 -18.38 13.39 13.33
CA ARG A 39 -18.19 14.84 13.16
C ARG A 39 -16.84 15.13 12.51
N ALA A 40 -16.87 15.49 11.23
CA ALA A 40 -15.67 15.72 10.44
C ALA A 40 -15.74 17.06 9.68
N ILE A 41 -14.57 17.54 9.27
CA ILE A 41 -14.49 18.70 8.37
C ILE A 41 -14.90 18.23 6.96
N PRO A 42 -15.78 18.95 6.24
CA PRO A 42 -16.07 18.66 4.84
C PRO A 42 -14.79 18.59 4.00
N SER A 43 -14.62 17.50 3.24
CA SER A 43 -13.46 17.29 2.39
C SER A 43 -13.82 17.66 0.95
N ILE A 44 -13.96 18.97 0.71
CA ILE A 44 -14.31 19.47 -0.62
C ILE A 44 -13.17 19.18 -1.61
N ARG A 45 -13.50 18.48 -2.69
CA ARG A 45 -12.59 18.16 -3.80
C ARG A 45 -13.24 18.50 -5.13
N ASP A 46 -12.43 18.96 -6.06
CA ASP A 46 -12.84 19.08 -7.46
C ASP A 46 -12.85 17.70 -8.10
N TYR A 47 -13.87 17.45 -8.92
CA TYR A 47 -13.98 16.24 -9.71
C TYR A 47 -14.24 16.58 -11.17
N VAL A 48 -13.76 15.69 -12.06
CA VAL A 48 -13.96 15.79 -13.50
C VAL A 48 -14.30 14.39 -14.01
N ILE A 49 -15.50 14.21 -14.53
CA ILE A 49 -15.92 12.97 -15.18
C ILE A 49 -15.70 13.13 -16.68
N ARG A 50 -14.85 12.27 -17.23
CA ARG A 50 -14.59 12.19 -18.66
C ARG A 50 -15.23 10.93 -19.24
N LYS A 51 -15.92 11.07 -20.37
CA LYS A 51 -16.34 9.95 -21.22
C LYS A 51 -15.76 10.19 -22.61
N GLU A 52 -15.12 9.17 -23.18
CA GLU A 52 -14.51 9.24 -24.52
C GLU A 52 -13.53 10.42 -24.69
N GLY A 53 -12.76 10.71 -23.64
CA GLY A 53 -11.77 11.80 -23.63
C GLY A 53 -12.35 13.21 -23.46
N LYS A 54 -13.68 13.39 -23.54
CA LYS A 54 -14.36 14.68 -23.34
C LYS A 54 -14.83 14.82 -21.89
N VAL A 55 -14.72 16.03 -21.34
CA VAL A 55 -15.28 16.37 -20.02
C VAL A 55 -16.80 16.43 -20.15
N VAL A 56 -17.49 15.55 -19.43
CA VAL A 56 -18.96 15.46 -19.43
C VAL A 56 -19.54 16.18 -18.21
N GLU A 57 -18.84 16.14 -17.09
CA GLU A 57 -19.26 16.78 -15.84
C GLU A 57 -18.02 17.22 -15.05
N SER A 58 -18.09 18.39 -14.42
CA SER A 58 -17.07 18.87 -13.49
C SER A 58 -17.71 19.71 -12.40
N GLY A 59 -17.21 19.61 -11.18
CA GLY A 59 -17.69 20.40 -10.07
C GLY A 59 -16.91 20.14 -8.79
N THR A 60 -17.41 20.69 -7.68
CA THR A 60 -16.93 20.43 -6.33
C THR A 60 -17.84 19.42 -5.65
N ARG A 61 -17.26 18.46 -4.93
CA ARG A 61 -18.03 17.54 -4.06
C ARG A 61 -17.28 17.27 -2.77
N ASP A 62 -18.01 16.93 -1.71
CA ASP A 62 -17.39 16.46 -0.49
C ASP A 62 -17.00 14.98 -0.63
N ALA A 63 -15.69 14.71 -0.59
CA ALA A 63 -15.12 13.37 -0.64
C ALA A 63 -15.45 12.51 0.58
N ASN A 64 -16.05 13.08 1.63
CA ASN A 64 -16.64 12.28 2.71
C ASN A 64 -17.83 11.43 2.20
N TYR A 65 -18.57 11.90 1.19
CA TYR A 65 -19.60 11.09 0.54
C TYR A 65 -19.00 9.92 -0.25
N ASP A 66 -17.78 10.07 -0.78
CA ASP A 66 -17.07 8.97 -1.46
C ASP A 66 -16.67 7.84 -0.50
N LYS A 67 -16.56 8.14 0.81
CA LYS A 67 -16.36 7.13 1.86
C LYS A 67 -17.67 6.43 2.25
N GLY A 68 -18.78 6.72 1.56
CA GLY A 68 -20.10 6.20 1.87
C GLY A 68 -20.77 6.85 3.08
N TRP A 69 -20.24 7.97 3.59
CA TRP A 69 -20.90 8.71 4.67
C TRP A 69 -22.12 9.44 4.13
N LEU A 70 -23.12 9.65 4.98
CA LEU A 70 -24.41 10.21 4.64
C LEU A 70 -24.67 11.49 5.43
N PRO A 71 -25.36 12.48 4.86
CA PRO A 71 -25.72 13.71 5.58
C PRO A 71 -26.86 13.49 6.59
N VAL A 72 -27.63 12.41 6.44
CA VAL A 72 -28.78 12.05 7.27
C VAL A 72 -28.62 10.61 7.75
N MET A 73 -29.12 10.32 8.94
CA MET A 73 -29.05 8.98 9.52
C MET A 73 -29.82 7.97 8.65
N PRO A 74 -29.19 6.88 8.21
CA PRO A 74 -29.87 5.86 7.42
C PRO A 74 -30.93 5.14 8.25
N THR A 75 -32.05 4.80 7.59
CA THR A 75 -33.11 3.98 8.20
C THR A 75 -32.77 2.49 8.16
N GLU A 76 -32.11 2.04 7.10
CA GLU A 76 -31.64 0.68 6.92
C GLU A 76 -30.14 0.62 7.19
N LEU A 77 -29.74 -0.11 8.24
CA LEU A 77 -28.35 -0.22 8.64
C LEU A 77 -27.64 -1.34 7.87
N LYS A 78 -26.50 -1.00 7.29
CA LYS A 78 -25.64 -1.94 6.57
C LYS A 78 -24.52 -2.45 7.48
N PRO A 79 -24.27 -3.77 7.58
CA PRO A 79 -23.16 -4.28 8.37
C PRO A 79 -21.80 -3.86 7.78
N HIS A 80 -20.89 -3.45 8.66
CA HIS A 80 -19.51 -3.13 8.31
C HIS A 80 -18.65 -4.40 8.29
N CYS A 81 -17.81 -4.55 7.26
CA CYS A 81 -16.89 -5.66 7.12
C CYS A 81 -15.47 -5.25 7.53
N ALA A 82 -15.00 -5.77 8.67
CA ALA A 82 -13.62 -5.59 9.13
C ALA A 82 -12.58 -6.17 8.14
N GLY A 83 -13.01 -7.05 7.22
CA GLY A 83 -12.15 -7.63 6.19
C GLY A 83 -11.79 -6.65 5.07
N CYS A 84 -12.72 -5.84 4.59
CA CYS A 84 -12.49 -4.92 3.46
C CYS A 84 -12.68 -3.44 3.83
N ASP A 85 -13.04 -3.16 5.08
CA ASP A 85 -13.37 -1.83 5.61
C ASP A 85 -14.53 -1.12 4.87
N ASN A 86 -15.38 -1.90 4.20
CA ASN A 86 -16.59 -1.42 3.52
C ASN A 86 -17.85 -1.95 4.19
N TRP A 87 -18.99 -1.36 3.85
CA TRP A 87 -20.31 -1.81 4.26
C TRP A 87 -20.91 -2.73 3.20
N HIS A 88 -21.58 -3.79 3.64
CA HIS A 88 -22.28 -4.74 2.79
C HIS A 88 -23.78 -4.67 3.04
N ASP A 89 -24.59 -5.17 2.11
CA ASP A 89 -26.05 -5.16 2.28
C ASP A 89 -26.49 -6.16 3.36
N THR A 90 -25.79 -7.29 3.50
CA THR A 90 -26.13 -8.33 4.47
C THR A 90 -24.92 -8.88 5.22
N GLN A 91 -25.15 -9.50 6.38
CA GLN A 91 -24.09 -10.18 7.14
C GLN A 91 -23.51 -11.38 6.37
N VAL A 92 -24.33 -12.03 5.54
CA VAL A 92 -23.89 -13.14 4.67
C VAL A 92 -22.83 -12.66 3.67
N ASP A 93 -22.99 -11.45 3.13
CA ASP A 93 -22.00 -10.86 2.22
C ASP A 93 -20.71 -10.48 2.94
N VAL A 94 -20.79 -10.02 4.18
CA VAL A 94 -19.61 -9.78 5.03
C VAL A 94 -18.82 -11.07 5.22
N ASP A 95 -19.51 -12.15 5.60
CA ASP A 95 -18.86 -13.45 5.85
C ASP A 95 -18.22 -14.01 4.58
N LYS A 96 -18.90 -13.88 3.44
CA LYS A 96 -18.36 -14.25 2.13
C LYS A 96 -17.12 -13.43 1.78
N CYS A 97 -17.17 -12.11 1.97
CA CYS A 97 -16.04 -11.21 1.70
C CYS A 97 -14.81 -11.59 2.53
N ILE A 98 -14.98 -11.83 3.84
CA ILE A 98 -13.90 -12.25 4.74
C ILE A 98 -13.32 -13.60 4.29
N LYS A 99 -14.19 -14.56 3.95
CA LYS A 99 -13.77 -15.89 3.49
C LYS A 99 -12.96 -15.83 2.20
N GLU A 100 -13.39 -15.02 1.22
CA GLU A 100 -12.67 -14.83 -0.04
C GLU A 100 -11.32 -14.14 0.18
N LYS A 101 -11.25 -13.13 1.05
CA LYS A 101 -9.99 -12.47 1.38
C LYS A 101 -9.01 -13.43 2.05
N LYS A 102 -9.46 -14.27 2.99
CA LYS A 102 -8.64 -15.32 3.61
C LYS A 102 -8.10 -16.32 2.58
N LYS A 103 -8.93 -16.76 1.63
CA LYS A 103 -8.49 -17.65 0.54
C LYS A 103 -7.39 -17.00 -0.31
N LYS A 104 -7.57 -15.73 -0.68
CA LYS A 104 -6.56 -14.98 -1.43
C LYS A 104 -5.26 -14.82 -0.62
N ALA A 105 -5.35 -14.51 0.67
CA ALA A 105 -4.18 -14.39 1.54
C ALA A 105 -3.36 -15.69 1.58
N VAL A 106 -4.01 -16.85 1.75
CA VAL A 106 -3.33 -18.15 1.72
C VAL A 106 -2.69 -18.44 0.36
N ALA A 107 -3.37 -18.11 -0.74
CA ALA A 107 -2.82 -18.28 -2.08
C ALA A 107 -1.58 -17.40 -2.30
N TRP A 108 -1.63 -16.16 -1.84
CA TRP A 108 -0.51 -15.22 -1.90
C TRP A 108 0.67 -15.64 -1.03
N GLU A 109 0.40 -16.14 0.18
CA GLU A 109 1.44 -16.66 1.08
C GLU A 109 2.15 -17.87 0.46
N LYS A 110 1.38 -18.80 -0.12
CA LYS A 110 1.95 -19.94 -0.85
C LYS A 110 2.81 -19.49 -2.04
N TRP A 111 2.30 -18.57 -2.85
CA TRP A 111 3.03 -18.02 -3.98
C TRP A 111 4.33 -17.32 -3.53
N ALA A 112 4.28 -16.55 -2.44
CA ALA A 112 5.44 -15.85 -1.89
C ALA A 112 6.51 -16.84 -1.38
N GLN A 113 6.10 -17.92 -0.70
CA GLN A 113 7.03 -18.97 -0.25
C GLN A 113 7.69 -19.70 -1.43
N ASP A 114 6.91 -20.04 -2.45
CA ASP A 114 7.43 -20.70 -3.65
C ASP A 114 8.41 -19.79 -4.41
N LYS A 115 8.11 -18.48 -4.48
CA LYS A 115 9.01 -17.47 -5.06
C LYS A 115 10.31 -17.32 -4.28
N GLN A 116 10.24 -17.18 -2.97
CA GLN A 116 11.45 -17.08 -2.13
C GLN A 116 12.35 -18.31 -2.24
N LYS A 117 11.77 -19.51 -2.31
CA LYS A 117 12.54 -20.75 -2.53
C LYS A 117 13.21 -20.77 -3.90
N GLY A 118 12.48 -20.37 -4.95
CA GLY A 118 13.03 -20.27 -6.30
C GLY A 118 14.19 -19.27 -6.39
N GLU A 119 14.00 -18.06 -5.87
CA GLU A 119 15.00 -16.99 -5.87
C GLU A 119 16.23 -17.36 -5.03
N ALA A 120 16.03 -17.99 -3.87
CA ALA A 120 17.14 -18.47 -3.03
C ALA A 120 17.95 -19.58 -3.74
N MET A 121 17.28 -20.47 -4.47
CA MET A 121 17.94 -21.53 -5.23
C MET A 121 18.72 -20.97 -6.43
N GLU A 122 18.17 -19.96 -7.11
CA GLU A 122 18.81 -19.27 -8.23
C GLU A 122 20.05 -18.48 -7.76
N GLN A 123 19.93 -17.73 -6.66
CA GLN A 123 21.07 -17.02 -6.04
C GLN A 123 22.16 -17.98 -5.57
N ALA A 124 21.78 -19.13 -4.98
CA ALA A 124 22.78 -20.13 -4.57
C ALA A 124 23.56 -20.67 -5.77
N LYS A 125 22.88 -20.93 -6.90
CA LYS A 125 23.52 -21.39 -8.14
C LYS A 125 24.47 -20.33 -8.71
N GLU A 126 24.03 -19.07 -8.79
CA GLU A 126 24.85 -17.96 -9.27
C GLU A 126 26.09 -17.75 -8.37
N THR A 127 25.93 -17.87 -7.05
CA THR A 127 27.04 -17.75 -6.10
C THR A 127 28.06 -18.88 -6.27
N ASP A 128 27.61 -20.10 -6.52
CA ASP A 128 28.49 -21.25 -6.77
C ASP A 128 29.23 -21.12 -8.11
N GLU A 129 28.56 -20.62 -9.16
CA GLU A 129 29.19 -20.31 -10.46
C GLU A 129 30.28 -19.25 -10.32
N LEU A 130 29.98 -18.12 -9.67
CA LEU A 130 30.96 -17.07 -9.36
C LEU A 130 32.13 -17.59 -8.53
N ARG A 131 31.86 -18.49 -7.57
CA ARG A 131 32.93 -19.09 -6.75
C ARG A 131 33.87 -19.94 -7.59
N ASN A 132 33.35 -20.68 -8.56
CA ASN A 132 34.16 -21.49 -9.47
C ASN A 132 35.00 -20.60 -10.38
N GLU A 133 34.41 -19.56 -10.99
CA GLU A 133 35.14 -18.59 -11.82
C GLU A 133 36.27 -17.90 -11.04
N VAL A 134 36.05 -17.53 -9.77
CA VAL A 134 37.08 -16.94 -8.91
C VAL A 134 38.20 -17.92 -8.60
N LEU A 135 37.90 -19.22 -8.45
CA LEU A 135 38.92 -20.25 -8.24
C LEU A 135 39.77 -20.46 -9.49
N GLU A 136 39.15 -20.48 -10.67
CA GLU A 136 39.85 -20.56 -11.95
C GLU A 136 40.77 -19.35 -12.16
N LEU A 137 40.25 -18.13 -11.98
CA LEU A 137 41.04 -16.90 -12.06
C LEU A 137 42.23 -16.89 -11.08
N LYS A 138 42.06 -17.41 -9.86
CA LYS A 138 43.18 -17.56 -8.91
C LYS A 138 44.23 -18.54 -9.41
N GLY A 139 43.82 -19.66 -10.03
CA GLY A 139 44.72 -20.63 -10.64
C GLY A 139 45.51 -20.03 -11.80
N ASP A 140 44.85 -19.30 -12.68
CA ASP A 140 45.47 -18.61 -13.81
C ASP A 140 46.46 -17.53 -13.34
N MET A 141 46.08 -16.74 -12.34
CA MET A 141 46.96 -15.74 -11.73
C MET A 141 48.23 -16.37 -11.15
N HIS A 142 48.09 -17.48 -10.42
CA HIS A 142 49.24 -18.21 -9.87
C HIS A 142 50.17 -18.71 -10.99
N THR A 143 49.60 -19.22 -12.08
CA THR A 143 50.36 -19.69 -13.24
C THR A 143 51.13 -18.55 -13.91
N LEU A 144 50.48 -17.39 -14.09
CA LEU A 144 51.12 -16.18 -14.65
C LEU A 144 52.24 -15.65 -13.75
N MET A 145 52.05 -15.66 -12.43
CA MET A 145 53.09 -15.25 -11.48
C MET A 145 54.33 -16.17 -11.57
N GLU A 146 54.11 -17.48 -11.66
CA GLU A 146 55.19 -18.47 -11.80
C GLU A 146 55.93 -18.32 -13.14
N GLN A 147 55.20 -18.07 -14.23
CA GLN A 147 55.80 -17.80 -15.54
C GLN A 147 56.63 -16.51 -15.53
N ASN A 148 56.13 -15.43 -14.95
CA ASN A 148 56.86 -14.16 -14.82
C ASN A 148 58.12 -14.31 -13.97
N LYS A 149 58.05 -15.07 -12.88
CA LYS A 149 59.22 -15.38 -12.04
C LYS A 149 60.31 -16.08 -12.84
N LYS A 150 59.96 -17.13 -13.58
CA LYS A 150 60.92 -17.83 -14.46
C LYS A 150 61.50 -16.92 -15.54
N LEU A 151 60.69 -16.02 -16.09
CA LEU A 151 61.14 -15.06 -17.10
C LEU A 151 62.16 -14.07 -16.54
N MET A 152 61.94 -13.56 -15.33
CA MET A 152 62.87 -12.70 -14.59
C MET A 152 64.20 -13.41 -14.34
N GLU A 153 64.15 -14.65 -13.82
CA GLU A 153 65.35 -15.48 -13.59
C GLU A 153 66.16 -15.70 -14.88
N MET A 154 65.49 -15.95 -16.01
CA MET A 154 66.17 -16.08 -17.32
C MET A 154 66.78 -14.76 -17.82
N MET A 155 66.16 -13.62 -17.54
CA MET A 155 66.70 -12.31 -17.91
C MET A 155 67.93 -11.94 -17.09
N GLU A 156 67.91 -12.21 -15.79
CA GLU A 156 69.06 -12.00 -14.90
C GLU A 156 70.24 -12.86 -15.34
N ALA A 157 70.01 -14.16 -15.60
CA ALA A 157 71.04 -15.07 -16.08
C ALA A 157 71.66 -14.66 -17.43
N LYS A 158 70.91 -13.99 -18.31
CA LYS A 158 71.44 -13.47 -19.59
C LYS A 158 72.29 -12.21 -19.41
N ASN A 159 71.98 -11.38 -18.43
CA ASN A 159 72.73 -10.15 -18.15
C ASN A 159 74.08 -10.42 -17.45
N GLU A 160 74.23 -11.55 -16.75
CA GLU A 160 75.50 -11.94 -16.11
C GLU A 160 76.51 -12.57 -17.09
N VAL A 161 76.08 -12.92 -18.30
CA VAL A 161 76.91 -13.61 -19.32
C VAL A 161 77.35 -12.65 -20.46
N SER A 162 76.91 -11.39 -20.45
CA SER A 162 77.36 -10.32 -21.36
C SER A 162 78.34 -9.37 -20.67
#